data_AF-A0A453GCZ1-F1
#
_entry.id   AF-A0A453GCZ1-F1
#
_cell.length_a   1.000
_cell.length_b   1.000
_cell.length_c   1.000
_cell.angle_alpha   90.00
_cell.angle_beta   90.00
_cell.angle_gamma   90.00
#
_symmetry.space_group_name_H-M   'P 1'
#
loop_
_entity.id
_entity.type
_entity.pdbx_description
1 polymer ?
#
loop_
_entity_poly.entity_id
_entity_poly.type
_entity_poly.pdbx_seq_one_letter_code
_entity_poly.pdbx_strand_id
1 'polypeptide(L)'
;RYLLLHNCFGRFSMYLFGCLVDYQSAKEALPFFHALIRLAVATDDERLKQFILNEMLPTLVRFDDRSPPSGISRLKSESNSGIEVSSMKDIVCLCQEIYNVYLQNQVTMTNGEMADRKTCADGFIDWLNKELKDLHYRASLPAPDIFPKHVVWNWEFNEEFDRYFPTYMEMLHEVDTMNDCLEHKFLNGDALLERLNPEFKAKYAINSLQHPHLRIMSRMLQRKEYDVCYRRRTEEIYDFLVELINLKPYVKQTDCSDDVMDRLVESCQPQSDLWRSYALRAVDIFLDSLLIFWEPQFHPLIRERHKEQLLISARELAEGCAIIEPLEPDPDDFLAHLRPYASVYFESKKEQFGYYTAKKQVRLHEEFDNYLATCTWD
;
A
#
# COMPACT_ATOMS: atom_id res chain seq x y z
N ARG A 1 2.39 -23.90 20.89
CA ARG A 1 1.22 -24.42 20.12
C ARG A 1 0.25 -23.31 19.74
N TYR A 2 -0.33 -22.54 20.69
CA TYR A 2 -1.21 -21.40 20.37
C TYR A 2 -0.56 -20.38 19.41
N LEU A 3 0.68 -19.96 19.69
CA LEU A 3 1.41 -18.99 18.85
C LEU A 3 1.63 -19.48 17.40
N LEU A 4 1.92 -20.78 17.22
CA LEU A 4 2.10 -21.42 15.91
C LEU A 4 0.77 -21.56 15.15
N LEU A 5 -0.32 -21.86 15.86
CA LEU A 5 -1.65 -22.04 15.26
C LEU A 5 -2.28 -20.72 14.84
N HIS A 6 -2.04 -19.63 15.57
CA HIS A 6 -2.67 -18.34 15.35
C HIS A 6 -1.76 -17.30 14.68
N ASN A 7 -0.59 -17.71 14.18
CA ASN A 7 0.38 -16.85 13.48
C ASN A 7 0.59 -15.48 14.16
N CYS A 8 0.89 -15.50 15.46
CA CYS A 8 1.02 -14.27 16.24
C CYS A 8 2.38 -13.57 16.05
N PHE A 9 3.28 -14.11 15.23
CA PHE A 9 4.68 -13.66 15.06
C PHE A 9 4.80 -12.21 14.59
N GLY A 10 3.94 -11.75 13.67
CA GLY A 10 3.92 -10.34 13.26
C GLY A 10 3.57 -9.36 14.39
N ARG A 11 2.83 -9.79 15.42
CA ARG A 11 2.51 -8.97 16.60
C ARG A 11 3.65 -8.94 17.62
N PHE A 12 4.60 -9.88 17.54
CA PHE A 12 5.73 -9.94 18.47
C PHE A 12 6.86 -8.97 18.11
N SER A 13 7.01 -8.56 16.85
CA SER A 13 8.08 -7.63 16.45
C SER A 13 8.08 -6.36 17.32
N MET A 14 6.93 -5.69 17.50
CA MET A 14 6.79 -4.54 18.42
C MET A 14 6.99 -4.88 19.91
N TYR A 15 6.56 -6.05 20.36
CA TYR A 15 6.70 -6.45 21.76
C TYR A 15 8.16 -6.82 22.11
N LEU A 16 8.92 -7.37 21.17
CA LEU A 16 10.36 -7.63 21.34
C LEU A 16 11.14 -6.34 21.54
N PHE A 17 10.82 -5.28 20.78
CA PHE A 17 11.42 -3.98 20.99
C PHE A 17 11.17 -3.47 22.41
N GLY A 18 9.96 -3.70 22.96
CA GLY A 18 9.63 -3.36 24.35
C GLY A 18 10.42 -4.15 25.40
N CYS A 19 10.66 -5.44 25.19
CA CYS A 19 11.41 -6.28 26.12
C CYS A 19 12.93 -6.03 26.08
N LEU A 20 13.44 -5.46 24.98
CA LEU A 20 14.85 -5.14 24.78
C LEU A 20 15.17 -3.65 25.03
N VAL A 21 14.29 -2.95 25.76
CA VAL A 21 14.49 -1.56 26.19
C VAL A 21 15.52 -1.45 27.32
N ASP A 22 15.46 -2.34 28.29
CA ASP A 22 16.37 -2.38 29.43
C ASP A 22 16.82 -3.83 29.70
N TYR A 23 17.96 -3.97 30.38
CA TYR A 23 18.53 -5.29 30.60
C TYR A 23 17.69 -6.20 31.50
N GLN A 24 16.94 -5.64 32.45
CA GLN A 24 16.12 -6.44 33.36
C GLN A 24 14.97 -7.08 32.58
N SER A 25 14.27 -6.31 31.74
CA SER A 25 13.25 -6.81 30.82
C SER A 25 13.82 -7.84 29.83
N ALA A 26 15.03 -7.60 29.30
CA ALA A 26 15.68 -8.52 28.37
C ALA A 26 16.02 -9.87 29.03
N LYS A 27 16.49 -9.83 30.28
CA LYS A 27 16.82 -11.02 31.06
C LYS A 27 15.57 -11.86 31.38
N GLU A 28 14.45 -11.21 31.68
CA GLU A 28 13.17 -11.88 31.91
C GLU A 28 12.61 -12.52 30.63
N ALA A 29 12.87 -11.91 29.47
CA ALA A 29 12.47 -12.44 28.17
C ALA A 29 13.40 -13.54 27.62
N LEU A 30 14.62 -13.68 28.14
CA LEU A 30 15.63 -14.64 27.65
C LEU A 30 15.12 -16.09 27.56
N PRO A 31 14.45 -16.66 28.58
CA PRO A 31 13.92 -18.03 28.50
C PRO A 31 12.89 -18.20 27.38
N PHE A 32 12.12 -17.15 27.09
CA PHE A 32 11.15 -17.15 25.99
C PHE A 32 11.86 -17.19 24.63
N PHE A 33 12.93 -16.42 24.44
CA PHE A 33 13.71 -16.46 23.20
C PHE A 33 14.36 -17.82 22.96
N HIS A 34 14.98 -18.43 23.97
CA HIS A 34 15.50 -19.80 23.87
C HIS A 34 14.39 -20.81 23.53
N ALA A 35 13.20 -20.65 24.12
CA ALA A 35 12.07 -21.52 23.82
C ALA A 35 11.60 -21.37 22.37
N LEU A 36 11.62 -20.16 21.79
CA LEU A 36 11.30 -19.95 20.38
C LEU A 36 12.29 -20.65 19.44
N ILE A 37 13.59 -20.53 19.70
CA ILE A 37 14.62 -21.22 18.90
C ILE A 37 14.43 -22.73 18.96
N ARG A 38 14.29 -23.29 20.17
CA ARG A 38 14.07 -24.73 20.35
C ARG A 38 12.78 -25.21 19.70
N LEU A 39 11.72 -24.41 19.78
CA LEU A 39 10.45 -24.72 19.14
C LEU A 39 10.60 -24.75 17.61
N ALA A 40 11.29 -23.75 17.04
CA ALA A 40 11.55 -23.67 15.61
C ALA A 40 12.33 -24.86 15.08
N VAL A 41 13.35 -25.32 15.84
CA VAL A 41 14.12 -26.52 15.53
C VAL A 41 13.25 -27.77 15.65
N ALA A 42 12.43 -27.89 16.69
CA ALA A 42 11.63 -29.08 16.95
C ALA A 42 10.44 -29.23 15.98
N THR A 43 9.86 -28.13 15.49
CA THR A 43 8.69 -28.16 14.60
C THR A 43 9.03 -27.96 13.14
N ASP A 44 10.26 -27.59 12.82
CA ASP A 44 10.72 -27.21 11.48
C ASP A 44 9.81 -26.16 10.81
N ASP A 45 9.20 -25.27 11.62
CA ASP A 45 8.23 -24.29 11.12
C ASP A 45 8.96 -23.13 10.44
N GLU A 46 8.87 -23.09 9.11
CA GLU A 46 9.60 -22.12 8.28
C GLU A 46 9.27 -20.66 8.64
N ARG A 47 8.03 -20.37 9.07
CA ARG A 47 7.63 -19.01 9.44
C ARG A 47 8.31 -18.57 10.72
N LEU A 48 8.42 -19.47 11.69
CA LEU A 48 9.13 -19.20 12.93
C LEU A 48 10.65 -19.04 12.69
N LYS A 49 11.23 -19.80 11.76
CA LYS A 49 12.64 -19.60 11.34
C LYS A 49 12.86 -18.22 10.73
N GLN A 50 11.99 -17.82 9.79
CA GLN A 50 12.05 -16.50 9.16
C GLN A 50 11.91 -15.38 10.18
N PHE A 51 11.00 -15.54 11.16
CA PHE A 51 10.88 -14.58 12.26
C PHE A 51 12.17 -14.50 13.11
N ILE A 52 12.77 -15.64 13.46
CA ILE A 52 14.01 -15.66 14.26
C ILE A 52 15.16 -14.98 13.50
N LEU A 53 15.30 -15.25 12.20
CA LEU A 53 16.40 -14.73 11.39
C LEU A 53 16.23 -13.26 10.99
N ASN A 54 15.01 -12.84 10.63
CA ASN A 54 14.78 -11.51 10.05
C ASN A 54 14.39 -10.46 11.10
N GLU A 55 13.77 -10.88 12.22
CA GLU A 55 13.26 -9.98 13.25
C GLU A 55 14.06 -10.11 14.55
N MET A 56 14.17 -11.32 15.10
CA MET A 56 14.75 -11.53 16.43
C MET A 56 16.27 -11.31 16.43
N LEU A 57 17.01 -11.96 15.53
CA LEU A 57 18.47 -11.90 15.48
C LEU A 57 19.00 -10.46 15.27
N PRO A 58 18.53 -9.68 14.28
CA PRO A 58 18.99 -8.31 14.11
C PRO A 58 18.72 -7.43 15.33
N THR A 59 17.60 -7.64 16.02
CA THR A 59 17.25 -6.89 17.23
C THR A 59 18.19 -7.23 18.40
N LEU A 60 18.59 -8.50 18.54
CA LEU A 60 19.56 -8.93 19.55
C LEU A 60 20.96 -8.37 19.28
N VAL A 61 21.41 -8.38 18.02
CA VAL A 61 22.72 -7.80 17.65
C VAL A 61 22.74 -6.29 17.94
N ARG A 62 21.67 -5.56 17.61
CA ARG A 62 21.55 -4.13 17.94
C ARG A 62 21.55 -3.86 19.45
N PHE A 63 20.96 -4.76 20.25
CA PHE A 63 20.94 -4.62 21.70
C PHE A 63 22.36 -4.72 22.31
N ASP A 64 23.26 -5.48 21.69
CA ASP A 64 24.63 -5.73 22.14
C ASP A 64 25.60 -4.57 21.85
N ASP A 65 25.40 -3.82 20.76
CA ASP A 65 26.42 -2.92 20.14
C ASP A 65 26.78 -1.61 20.89
N ARG A 66 26.20 -1.29 22.05
CA ARG A 66 26.54 -0.10 22.88
C ARG A 66 26.66 1.31 22.20
N SER A 67 26.35 1.56 20.91
CA SER A 67 26.48 2.91 20.28
C SER A 67 25.55 3.16 19.07
N PRO A 68 25.41 4.41 18.53
CA PRO A 68 25.10 5.72 19.13
C PRO A 68 23.55 5.85 19.31
N PRO A 69 22.86 7.03 19.45
CA PRO A 69 21.51 7.10 20.00
C PRO A 69 20.42 6.53 19.06
N SER A 70 20.30 5.20 19.01
CA SER A 70 19.12 4.46 18.59
C SER A 70 17.89 4.82 19.43
N GLY A 71 16.68 4.53 18.91
CA GLY A 71 15.45 4.69 19.70
C GLY A 71 15.50 3.87 21.01
N ILE A 72 16.19 2.72 20.97
CA ILE A 72 16.38 1.81 22.11
C ILE A 72 17.40 2.38 23.11
N SER A 73 18.50 2.99 22.65
CA SER A 73 19.51 3.55 23.56
C SER A 73 19.04 4.85 24.24
N ARG A 74 18.14 5.62 23.62
CA ARG A 74 17.44 6.72 24.31
C ARG A 74 16.60 6.22 25.48
N LEU A 75 15.83 5.15 25.29
CA LEU A 75 15.08 4.51 26.38
C LEU A 75 15.99 3.84 27.43
N LYS A 76 17.14 3.28 27.03
CA LYS A 76 18.19 2.79 27.96
C LYS A 76 18.74 3.92 28.83
N SER A 77 19.01 5.09 28.26
CA SER A 77 19.63 6.22 28.96
C SER A 77 18.77 6.81 30.07
N GLU A 78 17.45 6.66 29.97
CA GLU A 78 16.50 7.06 31.02
C GLU A 78 16.44 6.04 32.18
N SER A 79 16.92 4.81 31.97
CA SER A 79 16.47 3.68 32.78
C SER A 79 17.52 2.99 33.66
N ASN A 80 18.85 3.15 33.50
CA ASN A 80 19.77 2.41 34.39
C ASN A 80 21.18 3.00 34.65
N SER A 81 21.51 3.02 35.95
CA SER A 81 22.85 3.06 36.53
C SER A 81 23.25 1.68 37.07
N GLY A 82 24.30 1.04 36.53
CA GLY A 82 25.21 0.21 37.35
C GLY A 82 25.30 -1.32 37.18
N ILE A 83 24.57 -2.02 36.27
CA ILE A 83 24.63 -3.50 36.17
C ILE A 83 24.83 -3.98 34.71
N GLU A 84 26.01 -3.73 34.12
CA GLU A 84 26.23 -3.89 32.66
C GLU A 84 27.16 -5.05 32.20
N VAL A 85 27.92 -5.71 33.08
CA VAL A 85 29.09 -6.51 32.60
C VAL A 85 28.85 -8.03 32.55
N SER A 86 28.10 -8.63 33.47
CA SER A 86 27.76 -10.08 33.39
C SER A 86 26.62 -10.36 32.41
N SER A 87 25.94 -9.30 31.98
CA SER A 87 24.59 -9.29 31.45
C SER A 87 24.52 -9.45 29.93
N MET A 88 25.53 -8.97 29.21
CA MET A 88 25.61 -9.09 27.75
C MET A 88 26.02 -10.48 27.27
N LYS A 89 26.70 -11.27 28.12
CA LYS A 89 27.09 -12.64 27.77
C LYS A 89 25.90 -13.51 27.39
N ASP A 90 24.76 -13.32 28.07
CA ASP A 90 23.54 -14.11 27.81
C ASP A 90 22.95 -13.81 26.43
N ILE A 91 22.99 -12.54 25.99
CA ILE A 91 22.52 -12.12 24.66
C ILE A 91 23.48 -12.62 23.58
N VAL A 92 24.79 -12.51 23.79
CA VAL A 92 25.80 -13.06 22.88
C VAL A 92 25.65 -14.58 22.75
N CYS A 93 25.38 -15.29 23.85
CA CYS A 93 25.09 -16.73 23.82
C CYS A 93 23.83 -17.06 23.01
N LEU A 94 22.78 -16.23 23.10
CA LEU A 94 21.56 -16.38 22.31
C LEU A 94 21.84 -16.14 20.81
N CYS A 95 22.59 -15.09 20.46
CA CYS A 95 23.05 -14.86 19.08
C CYS A 95 23.87 -16.03 18.55
N GLN A 96 24.75 -16.59 19.38
CA GLN A 96 25.56 -17.75 19.03
C GLN A 96 24.71 -19.02 18.82
N GLU A 97 23.66 -19.21 19.62
CA GLU A 97 22.72 -20.32 19.43
C GLU A 97 22.00 -20.19 18.07
N ILE A 98 21.50 -19.00 17.72
CA ILE A 98 20.86 -18.75 16.41
C ILE A 98 21.86 -18.98 15.27
N TYR A 99 23.08 -18.46 15.40
CA TYR A 99 24.13 -18.62 14.39
C TYR A 99 24.47 -20.10 14.14
N ASN A 100 24.67 -20.87 15.21
CA ASN A 100 24.99 -22.30 15.10
C ASN A 100 23.84 -23.10 14.47
N VAL A 101 22.59 -22.75 14.81
CA VAL A 101 21.40 -23.47 14.32
C VAL A 101 21.12 -23.17 12.85
N TYR A 102 21.25 -21.91 12.43
CA TYR A 102 20.73 -21.46 11.12
C TYR A 102 21.77 -20.96 10.13
N LEU A 103 22.86 -20.36 10.60
CA LEU A 103 23.81 -19.64 9.74
C LEU A 103 25.09 -20.44 9.48
N GLN A 104 25.51 -21.28 10.43
CA GLN A 104 26.74 -22.07 10.33
C GLN A 104 26.79 -22.95 9.06
N ASN A 105 25.66 -23.56 8.69
CA ASN A 105 25.54 -24.40 7.49
C ASN A 105 25.53 -23.58 6.18
N GLN A 106 25.09 -22.32 6.22
CA GLN A 106 25.12 -21.43 5.05
C GLN A 106 26.55 -20.91 4.79
N VAL A 107 27.29 -20.58 5.86
CA VAL A 107 28.69 -20.12 5.78
C VAL A 107 29.65 -21.23 5.30
N THR A 108 29.41 -22.48 5.70
CA THR A 108 30.18 -23.65 5.25
C THR A 108 29.88 -24.11 3.83
N MET A 109 28.71 -23.77 3.27
CA MET A 109 28.37 -24.04 1.86
C MET A 109 29.02 -23.03 0.90
N THR A 110 29.23 -21.78 1.33
CA THR A 110 29.95 -20.76 0.54
C THR A 110 31.47 -20.92 0.55
N ASN A 111 32.03 -21.52 1.61
CA ASN A 111 33.45 -21.74 1.77
C ASN A 111 33.71 -23.25 1.75
N GLY A 112 33.99 -23.81 0.57
CA GLY A 112 34.17 -25.24 0.39
C GLY A 112 35.11 -25.90 1.41
N GLU A 113 34.70 -27.11 1.83
CA GLU A 113 35.41 -28.15 2.58
C GLU A 113 35.79 -27.91 4.06
N MET A 114 35.25 -28.81 4.91
CA MET A 114 35.81 -29.33 6.16
C MET A 114 36.45 -28.32 7.11
N ALA A 115 35.63 -27.57 7.85
CA ALA A 115 36.10 -26.83 9.02
C ALA A 115 35.93 -27.65 10.31
N ASP A 116 37.08 -27.96 10.93
CA ASP A 116 37.24 -28.62 12.22
C ASP A 116 36.48 -27.87 13.35
N ARG A 117 36.08 -28.56 14.43
CA ARG A 117 35.18 -27.95 15.46
C ARG A 117 35.78 -26.72 16.19
N LYS A 118 37.09 -26.47 16.06
CA LYS A 118 37.76 -25.27 16.59
C LYS A 118 37.45 -23.99 15.81
N THR A 119 36.95 -24.09 14.57
CA THR A 119 36.67 -22.95 13.68
C THR A 119 35.28 -22.32 13.90
N CYS A 120 34.43 -22.93 14.74
CA CYS A 120 33.03 -22.51 14.94
C CYS A 120 32.90 -21.26 15.82
N ALA A 121 33.67 -21.16 16.90
CA ALA A 121 33.69 -19.98 17.75
C ALA A 121 34.31 -18.77 17.03
N ASP A 122 35.42 -18.98 16.32
CA ASP A 122 36.09 -17.94 15.55
C ASP A 122 35.20 -17.43 14.41
N GLY A 123 34.48 -18.32 13.71
CA GLY A 123 33.53 -17.94 12.66
C GLY A 123 32.32 -17.13 13.16
N PHE A 124 31.78 -17.45 14.34
CA PHE A 124 30.72 -16.64 14.96
C PHE A 124 31.21 -15.24 15.32
N ILE A 125 32.40 -15.13 15.93
CA ILE A 125 32.98 -13.85 16.33
C ILE A 125 33.29 -12.98 15.10
N ASP A 126 33.83 -13.57 14.03
CA ASP A 126 34.08 -12.84 12.78
C ASP A 126 32.79 -12.35 12.13
N TRP A 127 31.74 -13.18 12.10
CA TRP A 127 30.42 -12.80 11.62
C TRP A 127 29.83 -11.66 12.46
N LEU A 128 29.82 -11.81 13.78
CA LEU A 128 29.28 -10.79 14.69
C LEU A 128 30.02 -9.46 14.54
N ASN A 129 31.35 -9.49 14.47
CA ASN A 129 32.16 -8.28 14.23
C ASN A 129 31.84 -7.60 12.89
N LYS A 130 31.51 -8.38 11.86
CA LYS A 130 31.10 -7.83 10.56
C LYS A 130 29.73 -7.14 10.66
N GLU A 131 28.76 -7.78 11.31
CA GLU A 131 27.43 -7.19 11.54
C GLU A 131 27.53 -5.90 12.36
N LEU A 132 28.30 -5.89 13.45
CA LEU A 132 28.51 -4.70 14.27
C LEU A 132 29.19 -3.58 13.49
N LYS A 133 30.19 -3.88 12.64
CA LYS A 133 30.82 -2.86 11.79
C LYS A 133 29.83 -2.23 10.80
N ASP A 134 28.96 -3.03 10.21
CA ASP A 134 27.95 -2.57 9.27
C ASP A 134 26.86 -1.74 9.97
N LEU A 135 26.46 -2.11 11.19
CA LEU A 135 25.57 -1.31 12.04
C LEU A 135 26.18 0.05 12.37
N HIS A 136 27.44 0.09 12.81
CA HIS A 136 28.15 1.34 13.07
C HIS A 136 28.23 2.24 11.84
N TYR A 137 28.51 1.66 10.67
CA TYR A 137 28.54 2.41 9.43
C TYR A 137 27.18 3.05 9.14
N ARG A 138 26.09 2.29 9.21
CA ARG A 138 24.72 2.78 8.99
C ARG A 138 24.30 3.83 10.00
N ALA A 139 24.65 3.64 11.27
CA ALA A 139 24.37 4.60 12.33
C ALA A 139 25.16 5.92 12.21
N SER A 140 26.28 5.90 11.49
CA SER A 140 27.09 7.09 11.21
C SER A 140 26.62 7.91 10.00
N LEU A 141 25.66 7.39 9.22
CA LEU A 141 25.17 8.09 8.04
C LEU A 141 24.42 9.36 8.44
N PRO A 142 24.64 10.49 7.72
CA PRO A 142 23.87 11.70 7.95
C PRO A 142 22.43 11.52 7.44
N ALA A 143 21.51 12.29 8.01
CA ALA A 143 20.16 12.38 7.48
C ALA A 143 20.18 12.85 6.01
N PRO A 144 19.36 12.26 5.13
CA PRO A 144 19.23 12.75 3.76
C PRO A 144 18.79 14.22 3.74
N ASP A 145 19.32 15.01 2.81
CA ASP A 145 19.02 16.45 2.70
C ASP A 145 17.51 16.74 2.49
N ILE A 146 16.80 15.79 1.88
CA ILE A 146 15.36 15.85 1.59
C ILE A 146 14.52 15.53 2.85
N PHE A 147 15.11 14.97 3.91
CA PHE A 147 14.38 14.56 5.10
C PHE A 147 13.87 15.78 5.89
N PRO A 148 12.65 15.73 6.47
CA PRO A 148 12.07 16.89 7.16
C PRO A 148 12.92 17.36 8.34
N LYS A 149 13.34 18.63 8.33
CA LYS A 149 14.21 19.22 9.37
C LYS A 149 13.61 19.22 10.79
N HIS A 150 12.29 19.09 10.89
CA HIS A 150 11.56 19.05 12.16
C HIS A 150 11.39 17.63 12.71
N VAL A 151 11.82 16.60 11.98
CA VAL A 151 11.77 15.19 12.38
C VAL A 151 13.19 14.68 12.59
N VAL A 152 13.42 13.98 13.70
CA VAL A 152 14.70 13.34 13.97
C VAL A 152 14.82 12.11 13.05
N TRP A 153 15.74 12.17 12.10
CA TRP A 153 16.07 11.02 11.27
C TRP A 153 16.74 9.93 12.11
N ASN A 154 16.22 8.71 11.96
CA ASN A 154 16.75 7.47 12.52
C ASN A 154 16.96 6.45 11.39
N TRP A 155 18.18 5.93 11.26
CA TRP A 155 18.51 4.90 10.29
C TRP A 155 17.73 3.59 10.55
N GLU A 156 17.36 3.29 11.80
CA GLU A 156 16.62 2.07 12.16
C GLU A 156 15.21 2.06 11.57
N PHE A 157 14.54 3.21 11.60
CA PHE A 157 13.22 3.37 11.00
C PHE A 157 13.29 3.42 9.47
N ASN A 158 14.42 3.86 8.91
CA ASN A 158 14.66 3.75 7.47
C ASN A 158 14.74 2.28 7.05
N GLU A 159 15.47 1.45 7.79
CA GLU A 159 15.50 0.01 7.52
C GLU A 159 14.16 -0.68 7.71
N GLU A 160 13.42 -0.31 8.76
CA GLU A 160 12.08 -0.85 8.99
C GLU A 160 11.15 -0.49 7.82
N PHE A 161 11.22 0.75 7.32
CA PHE A 161 10.53 1.17 6.11
C PHE A 161 10.96 0.33 4.90
N ASP A 162 12.26 0.20 4.63
CA ASP A 162 12.77 -0.54 3.47
C ASP A 162 12.36 -2.01 3.48
N ARG A 163 12.27 -2.63 4.66
CA ARG A 163 11.79 -4.02 4.83
C ARG A 163 10.29 -4.14 4.61
N TYR A 164 9.51 -3.19 5.10
CA TYR A 164 8.05 -3.21 5.00
C TYR A 164 7.56 -2.79 3.62
N PHE A 165 8.30 -1.92 2.92
CA PHE A 165 7.89 -1.33 1.65
C PHE A 165 7.48 -2.33 0.55
N PRO A 166 8.21 -3.43 0.29
CA PRO A 166 7.78 -4.44 -0.67
C PRO A 166 6.42 -5.06 -0.33
N THR A 167 6.19 -5.34 0.95
CA THR A 167 4.90 -5.87 1.43
C THR A 167 3.77 -4.86 1.23
N TYR A 168 4.06 -3.59 1.48
CA TYR A 168 3.13 -2.50 1.19
C TYR A 168 2.76 -2.42 -0.30
N MET A 169 3.75 -2.54 -1.20
CA MET A 169 3.49 -2.52 -2.65
C MET A 169 2.66 -3.72 -3.11
N GLU A 170 2.89 -4.91 -2.54
CA GLU A 170 2.06 -6.08 -2.83
C GLU A 170 0.62 -5.91 -2.31
N MET A 171 0.42 -5.30 -1.13
CA MET A 171 -0.92 -4.94 -0.65
C MET A 171 -1.62 -3.97 -1.57
N LEU A 172 -0.90 -2.93 -2.04
CA LEU A 172 -1.42 -1.93 -2.96
C LEU A 172 -1.89 -2.59 -4.26
N HIS A 173 -1.03 -3.42 -4.86
CA HIS A 173 -1.35 -4.15 -6.09
C HIS A 173 -2.55 -5.09 -5.90
N GLU A 174 -2.58 -5.87 -4.81
CA GLU A 174 -3.68 -6.78 -4.50
C GLU A 174 -5.02 -6.02 -4.44
N VAL A 175 -5.07 -4.87 -3.75
CA VAL A 175 -6.25 -3.99 -3.72
C VAL A 175 -6.57 -3.37 -5.09
N ASP A 176 -5.55 -2.98 -5.84
CA ASP A 176 -5.72 -2.38 -7.17
C ASP A 176 -6.33 -3.36 -8.19
N THR A 177 -6.10 -4.66 -8.03
CA THR A 177 -6.75 -5.69 -8.86
C THR A 177 -8.23 -5.96 -8.49
N MET A 178 -8.70 -5.51 -7.32
CA MET A 178 -10.06 -5.77 -6.82
C MET A 178 -11.14 -4.81 -7.40
N ASN A 179 -11.18 -4.63 -8.72
CA ASN A 179 -12.16 -3.72 -9.37
C ASN A 179 -13.61 -4.22 -9.24
N ASP A 180 -13.86 -5.49 -9.52
CA ASP A 180 -15.19 -6.13 -9.50
C ASP A 180 -15.79 -6.25 -8.07
N CYS A 181 -15.01 -5.89 -7.05
CA CYS A 181 -15.39 -6.01 -5.64
C CYS A 181 -16.19 -4.82 -5.14
N LEU A 182 -16.07 -3.68 -5.81
CA LEU A 182 -16.76 -2.44 -5.46
C LEU A 182 -18.11 -2.29 -6.21
N GLU A 183 -18.41 -3.22 -7.13
CA GLU A 183 -19.59 -3.18 -8.01
C GLU A 183 -20.95 -3.29 -7.27
N HIS A 184 -21.00 -3.97 -6.12
CA HIS A 184 -22.31 -4.41 -5.59
C HIS A 184 -22.59 -4.20 -4.09
N LYS A 185 -21.63 -3.74 -3.27
CA LYS A 185 -21.82 -3.31 -1.87
C LYS A 185 -20.49 -2.88 -1.23
N PHE A 186 -20.58 -2.10 -0.15
CA PHE A 186 -19.47 -1.84 0.77
C PHE A 186 -18.75 -3.16 1.11
N LEU A 187 -17.45 -3.26 0.76
CA LEU A 187 -16.63 -4.38 1.20
C LEU A 187 -16.45 -4.28 2.71
N ASN A 188 -17.19 -5.10 3.45
CA ASN A 188 -16.91 -5.31 4.86
C ASN A 188 -15.61 -6.14 5.00
N GLY A 189 -15.04 -6.17 6.21
CA GLY A 189 -13.78 -6.88 6.46
C GLY A 189 -13.83 -8.37 6.12
N ASP A 190 -15.00 -8.99 6.23
CA ASP A 190 -15.23 -10.41 5.89
C ASP A 190 -15.11 -10.65 4.38
N ALA A 191 -15.78 -9.83 3.56
CA ALA A 191 -15.72 -9.95 2.11
C ALA A 191 -14.31 -9.67 1.57
N LEU A 192 -13.58 -8.73 2.18
CA LEU A 192 -12.17 -8.49 1.85
C LEU A 192 -11.33 -9.75 2.14
N LEU A 193 -11.46 -10.34 3.32
CA LEU A 193 -10.69 -11.53 3.69
C LEU A 193 -10.97 -12.73 2.78
N GLU A 194 -12.22 -12.91 2.33
CA GLU A 194 -12.59 -13.99 1.42
C GLU A 194 -12.02 -13.80 0.01
N ARG A 195 -11.93 -12.55 -0.48
CA ARG A 195 -11.51 -12.25 -1.85
C ARG A 195 -10.01 -12.11 -2.07
N LEU A 196 -9.22 -11.95 -1.00
CA LEU A 196 -7.76 -11.94 -1.12
C LEU A 196 -7.25 -13.19 -1.84
N ASN A 197 -6.30 -12.99 -2.75
CA ASN A 197 -5.60 -14.05 -3.46
C ASN A 197 -5.08 -15.09 -2.44
N PRO A 198 -5.40 -16.39 -2.61
CA PRO A 198 -4.93 -17.45 -1.72
C PRO A 198 -3.42 -17.48 -1.52
N GLU A 199 -2.63 -17.16 -2.55
CA GLU A 199 -1.17 -17.10 -2.47
C GLU A 199 -0.70 -15.94 -1.58
N PHE A 200 -1.32 -14.76 -1.74
CA PHE A 200 -1.06 -13.59 -0.89
C PHE A 200 -1.44 -13.87 0.57
N LYS A 201 -2.63 -14.47 0.80
CA LYS A 201 -3.07 -14.88 2.14
C LYS A 201 -2.10 -15.87 2.78
N ALA A 202 -1.60 -16.84 2.03
CA ALA A 202 -0.66 -17.82 2.53
C ALA A 202 0.70 -17.19 2.86
N LYS A 203 1.22 -16.34 1.96
CA LYS A 203 2.50 -15.63 2.10
C LYS A 203 2.56 -14.77 3.36
N TYR A 204 1.49 -14.03 3.64
CA TYR A 204 1.40 -13.15 4.82
C TYR A 204 0.62 -13.77 5.99
N ALA A 205 0.15 -15.01 5.83
CA ALA A 205 -0.64 -15.77 6.79
C ALA A 205 -1.82 -14.97 7.40
N ILE A 206 -2.60 -14.37 6.50
CA ILE A 206 -3.79 -13.56 6.78
C ILE A 206 -4.99 -14.49 7.01
N ASN A 207 -5.26 -14.81 8.28
CA ASN A 207 -6.30 -15.78 8.68
C ASN A 207 -7.41 -15.18 9.56
N SER A 208 -7.39 -13.88 9.81
CA SER A 208 -8.31 -13.21 10.72
C SER A 208 -8.53 -11.76 10.33
N LEU A 209 -9.74 -11.27 10.56
CA LEU A 209 -10.12 -9.85 10.42
C LEU A 209 -9.23 -8.89 11.22
N GLN A 210 -8.60 -9.37 12.29
CA GLN A 210 -7.71 -8.56 13.12
C GLN A 210 -6.28 -8.48 12.58
N HIS A 211 -6.03 -8.95 11.36
CA HIS A 211 -4.71 -8.86 10.75
C HIS A 211 -4.38 -7.39 10.43
N PRO A 212 -3.20 -6.86 10.82
CA PRO A 212 -2.84 -5.47 10.56
C PRO A 212 -2.96 -5.06 9.09
N HIS A 213 -2.58 -5.95 8.16
CA HIS A 213 -2.67 -5.69 6.72
C HIS A 213 -4.12 -5.47 6.26
N LEU A 214 -5.11 -6.21 6.78
CA LEU A 214 -6.51 -6.01 6.38
C LEU A 214 -7.02 -4.62 6.72
N ARG A 215 -6.58 -4.04 7.84
CA ARG A 215 -6.95 -2.67 8.22
C ARG A 215 -6.35 -1.64 7.26
N ILE A 216 -5.16 -1.90 6.72
CA ILE A 216 -4.51 -1.03 5.75
C ILE A 216 -5.20 -1.18 4.39
N MET A 217 -5.39 -2.41 3.92
CA MET A 217 -6.06 -2.72 2.66
C MET A 217 -7.50 -2.23 2.62
N SER A 218 -8.22 -2.25 3.76
CA SER A 218 -9.55 -1.65 3.86
C SER A 218 -9.54 -0.13 3.65
N ARG A 219 -8.51 0.59 4.13
CA ARG A 219 -8.34 2.03 3.88
C ARG A 219 -7.96 2.30 2.43
N MET A 220 -7.07 1.50 1.84
CA MET A 220 -6.75 1.54 0.41
C MET A 220 -8.00 1.37 -0.46
N LEU A 221 -8.85 0.41 -0.13
CA LEU A 221 -10.13 0.19 -0.82
C LEU A 221 -11.08 1.38 -0.71
N GLN A 222 -11.16 2.04 0.45
CA GLN A 222 -11.97 3.26 0.62
C GLN A 222 -11.47 4.40 -0.26
N ARG A 223 -10.15 4.55 -0.42
CA ARG A 223 -9.58 5.58 -1.32
C ARG A 223 -9.91 5.28 -2.78
N LYS A 224 -9.92 4.00 -3.16
CA LYS A 224 -10.32 3.52 -4.50
C LYS A 224 -11.83 3.57 -4.75
N GLU A 225 -12.65 3.51 -3.71
CA GLU A 225 -14.11 3.48 -3.80
C GLU A 225 -14.63 4.68 -4.60
N TYR A 226 -14.07 5.87 -4.36
CA TYR A 226 -14.47 7.08 -5.06
C TYR A 226 -14.28 6.95 -6.58
N ASP A 227 -13.14 6.42 -7.02
CA ASP A 227 -12.81 6.28 -8.44
C ASP A 227 -13.68 5.21 -9.13
N VAL A 228 -13.98 4.11 -8.43
CA VAL A 228 -14.87 3.07 -8.99
C VAL A 228 -16.33 3.53 -9.01
N CYS A 229 -16.79 4.27 -8.00
CA CYS A 229 -18.11 4.90 -8.02
C CYS A 229 -18.21 5.94 -9.14
N TYR A 230 -17.15 6.72 -9.38
CA TYR A 230 -17.07 7.64 -10.51
C TYR A 230 -17.18 6.89 -11.84
N ARG A 231 -16.43 5.79 -12.03
CA ARG A 231 -16.52 4.96 -13.24
C ARG A 231 -17.93 4.45 -13.48
N ARG A 232 -18.56 3.83 -12.47
CA ARG A 232 -19.93 3.30 -12.60
C ARG A 232 -20.88 4.39 -13.04
N ARG A 233 -20.80 5.56 -12.41
CA ARG A 233 -21.62 6.70 -12.77
C ARG A 233 -21.41 7.09 -14.24
N THR A 234 -20.17 7.18 -14.70
CA THR A 234 -19.83 7.50 -16.08
C THR A 234 -20.35 6.45 -17.06
N GLU A 235 -20.20 5.16 -16.76
CA GLU A 235 -20.69 4.06 -17.59
C GLU A 235 -22.22 4.05 -17.66
N GLU A 236 -22.91 4.21 -16.52
CA GLU A 236 -24.38 4.29 -16.49
C GLU A 236 -24.88 5.53 -17.26
N ILE A 237 -24.24 6.69 -17.11
CA ILE A 237 -24.54 7.90 -17.91
C ILE A 237 -24.34 7.63 -19.39
N TYR A 238 -23.24 6.97 -19.78
CA TYR A 238 -22.97 6.63 -21.17
C TYR A 238 -24.05 5.70 -21.74
N ASP A 239 -24.43 4.65 -21.01
CA ASP A 239 -25.47 3.72 -21.45
C ASP A 239 -26.82 4.43 -21.64
N PHE A 240 -27.15 5.39 -20.78
CA PHE A 240 -28.32 6.25 -21.00
C PHE A 240 -28.19 7.11 -22.26
N LEU A 241 -27.03 7.72 -22.50
CA LEU A 241 -26.81 8.51 -23.71
C LEU A 241 -26.93 7.64 -24.97
N VAL A 242 -26.43 6.40 -24.93
CA VAL A 242 -26.58 5.42 -26.01
C VAL A 242 -28.06 5.19 -26.29
N GLU A 243 -28.88 4.99 -25.26
CA GLU A 243 -30.32 4.78 -25.46
C GLU A 243 -31.06 6.02 -25.91
N LEU A 244 -30.74 7.19 -25.37
CA LEU A 244 -31.26 8.45 -25.87
C LEU A 244 -30.92 8.67 -27.35
N ILE A 245 -29.72 8.28 -27.79
CA ILE A 245 -29.31 8.31 -29.20
C ILE A 245 -30.18 7.37 -30.05
N ASN A 246 -30.53 6.19 -29.53
CA ASN A 246 -31.28 5.12 -30.23
C ASN A 246 -32.81 5.27 -30.17
N LEU A 247 -33.36 6.04 -29.23
CA LEU A 247 -34.80 6.16 -29.01
C LEU A 247 -35.58 6.54 -30.28
N LYS A 248 -36.73 5.89 -30.47
CA LYS A 248 -37.70 6.21 -31.53
C LYS A 248 -39.06 6.56 -30.91
N PRO A 249 -39.75 7.63 -31.37
CA PRO A 249 -39.29 8.64 -32.34
C PRO A 249 -38.06 9.41 -31.84
N TYR A 250 -37.19 9.91 -32.72
CA TYR A 250 -35.96 10.56 -32.24
C TYR A 250 -36.27 11.77 -31.34
N VAL A 251 -35.56 11.85 -30.22
CA VAL A 251 -35.60 13.00 -29.30
C VAL A 251 -34.99 14.22 -29.98
N LYS A 252 -35.66 15.36 -29.85
CA LYS A 252 -35.25 16.68 -30.34
C LYS A 252 -34.86 17.58 -29.18
N GLN A 253 -34.03 18.58 -29.46
CA GLN A 253 -33.54 19.59 -28.52
C GLN A 253 -34.68 20.40 -27.90
N THR A 254 -35.76 20.59 -28.65
CA THR A 254 -36.97 21.30 -28.20
C THR A 254 -37.91 20.44 -27.36
N ASP A 255 -37.65 19.13 -27.27
CA ASP A 255 -38.49 18.24 -26.46
C ASP A 255 -38.29 18.58 -24.97
N CYS A 256 -39.35 18.42 -24.17
CA CYS A 256 -39.28 18.71 -22.74
C CYS A 256 -38.42 17.64 -22.04
N SER A 257 -37.53 18.05 -21.13
CA SER A 257 -36.68 17.14 -20.36
C SER A 257 -37.49 16.07 -19.62
N ASP A 258 -38.65 16.44 -19.05
CA ASP A 258 -39.55 15.49 -18.37
C ASP A 258 -40.12 14.43 -19.33
N ASP A 259 -40.54 14.82 -20.53
CA ASP A 259 -41.05 13.89 -21.55
C ASP A 259 -39.94 12.95 -22.06
N VAL A 260 -38.71 13.45 -22.20
CA VAL A 260 -37.55 12.64 -22.60
C VAL A 260 -37.18 11.64 -21.50
N MET A 261 -37.25 12.08 -20.23
CA MET A 261 -37.03 11.22 -19.07
C MET A 261 -38.06 10.11 -18.98
N ASP A 262 -39.34 10.39 -19.16
CA ASP A 262 -40.40 9.37 -19.14
C ASP A 262 -40.16 8.31 -20.21
N ARG A 263 -39.75 8.74 -21.42
CA ARG A 263 -39.43 7.83 -22.53
C ARG A 263 -38.18 6.99 -22.28
N LEU A 264 -37.18 7.56 -21.61
CA LEU A 264 -35.98 6.82 -21.20
C LEU A 264 -36.30 5.78 -20.11
N VAL A 265 -37.19 6.13 -19.18
CA VAL A 265 -37.68 5.21 -18.15
C VAL A 265 -38.53 4.09 -18.75
N GLU A 266 -39.30 4.36 -19.80
CA GLU A 266 -40.04 3.33 -20.53
C GLU A 266 -39.11 2.38 -21.31
N SER A 267 -37.99 2.87 -21.83
CA SER A 267 -37.03 2.03 -22.56
C SER A 267 -36.11 1.20 -21.66
N CYS A 268 -35.88 1.65 -20.42
CA CYS A 268 -34.90 1.06 -19.52
C CYS A 268 -35.53 0.63 -18.19
N GLN A 269 -35.35 -0.63 -17.79
CA GLN A 269 -35.78 -1.05 -16.44
C GLN A 269 -34.85 -0.44 -15.37
N PRO A 270 -35.38 0.21 -14.32
CA PRO A 270 -34.55 0.82 -13.28
C PRO A 270 -33.70 -0.23 -12.55
N GLN A 271 -32.38 0.00 -12.50
CA GLN A 271 -31.42 -0.98 -11.96
C GLN A 271 -30.84 -0.61 -10.58
N SER A 272 -30.97 0.64 -10.11
CA SER A 272 -30.41 1.07 -8.83
C SER A 272 -31.19 2.23 -8.18
N ASP A 273 -30.97 2.50 -6.89
CA ASP A 273 -31.59 3.64 -6.19
C ASP A 273 -31.10 5.01 -6.70
N LEU A 274 -29.88 5.05 -7.28
CA LEU A 274 -29.27 6.27 -7.83
C LEU A 274 -29.57 6.48 -9.32
N TRP A 275 -30.15 5.46 -9.97
CA TRP A 275 -30.57 5.42 -11.38
C TRP A 275 -31.20 6.72 -11.86
N ARG A 276 -32.17 7.24 -11.11
CA ARG A 276 -32.93 8.45 -11.50
C ARG A 276 -32.04 9.69 -11.56
N SER A 277 -31.04 9.80 -10.68
CA SER A 277 -30.12 10.94 -10.67
C SER A 277 -29.15 10.91 -11.85
N TYR A 278 -28.75 9.72 -12.30
CA TYR A 278 -27.85 9.55 -13.44
C TYR A 278 -28.57 9.68 -14.77
N ALA A 279 -29.79 9.14 -14.89
CA ALA A 279 -30.66 9.33 -16.05
C ALA A 279 -30.96 10.81 -16.29
N LEU A 280 -31.29 11.58 -15.23
CA LEU A 280 -31.53 13.01 -15.33
C LEU A 280 -30.30 13.76 -15.87
N ARG A 281 -29.12 13.46 -15.33
CA ARG A 281 -27.86 14.04 -15.81
C ARG A 281 -27.55 13.64 -17.26
N ALA A 282 -27.88 12.42 -17.68
CA ALA A 282 -27.72 11.99 -19.06
C ALA A 282 -28.67 12.74 -20.01
N VAL A 283 -29.93 12.98 -19.61
CA VAL A 283 -30.86 13.80 -20.39
C VAL A 283 -30.38 15.24 -20.51
N ASP A 284 -29.89 15.84 -19.43
CA ASP A 284 -29.31 17.19 -19.47
C ASP A 284 -28.11 17.25 -20.43
N ILE A 285 -27.15 16.31 -20.34
CA ILE A 285 -26.01 16.22 -21.27
C ILE A 285 -26.50 16.04 -22.71
N PHE A 286 -27.51 15.21 -22.92
CA PHE A 286 -28.02 14.91 -24.25
C PHE A 286 -28.69 16.13 -24.89
N LEU A 287 -29.58 16.81 -24.18
CA LEU A 287 -30.31 17.98 -24.69
C LEU A 287 -29.41 19.22 -24.78
N ASP A 288 -28.64 19.49 -23.72
CA ASP A 288 -27.93 20.76 -23.52
C ASP A 288 -26.47 20.73 -24.02
N SER A 289 -25.93 19.55 -24.34
CA SER A 289 -24.59 19.45 -24.94
C SER A 289 -24.65 18.78 -26.30
N LEU A 290 -25.10 17.53 -26.40
CA LEU A 290 -25.08 16.81 -27.68
C LEU A 290 -26.00 17.44 -28.71
N LEU A 291 -27.30 17.56 -28.43
CA LEU A 291 -28.25 18.08 -29.42
C LEU A 291 -28.04 19.57 -29.73
N ILE A 292 -27.53 20.38 -28.79
CA ILE A 292 -27.19 21.79 -29.08
C ILE A 292 -26.20 21.90 -30.25
N PHE A 293 -25.14 21.10 -30.25
CA PHE A 293 -24.14 21.14 -31.32
C PHE A 293 -24.57 20.38 -32.57
N TRP A 294 -25.37 19.33 -32.42
CA TRP A 294 -25.71 18.40 -33.49
C TRP A 294 -27.07 18.64 -34.15
N GLU A 295 -27.97 19.43 -33.56
CA GLU A 295 -29.36 19.56 -34.00
C GLU A 295 -29.83 20.92 -34.54
N PRO A 296 -29.00 21.94 -34.86
CA PRO A 296 -29.52 23.09 -35.59
C PRO A 296 -30.06 22.75 -36.99
N GLN A 297 -29.69 21.60 -37.60
CA GLN A 297 -30.00 21.29 -39.02
C GLN A 297 -30.15 19.78 -39.41
N PHE A 298 -30.30 18.82 -38.49
CA PHE A 298 -30.19 17.39 -38.86
C PHE A 298 -31.53 16.67 -39.11
N HIS A 299 -31.67 16.07 -40.30
CA HIS A 299 -32.74 15.11 -40.65
C HIS A 299 -32.44 13.73 -40.02
N PRO A 300 -33.45 12.93 -39.61
CA PRO A 300 -33.26 11.62 -38.96
C PRO A 300 -32.26 10.65 -39.63
N LEU A 301 -32.20 10.68 -40.97
CA LEU A 301 -31.25 9.88 -41.78
C LEU A 301 -29.78 10.24 -41.54
N ILE A 302 -29.50 11.47 -41.11
CA ILE A 302 -28.14 11.94 -40.86
C ILE A 302 -27.67 11.50 -39.47
N ARG A 303 -28.58 11.41 -38.49
CA ARG A 303 -28.31 10.83 -37.16
C ARG A 303 -27.89 9.36 -37.26
N GLU A 304 -28.54 8.59 -38.15
CA GLU A 304 -28.13 7.21 -38.44
C GLU A 304 -26.76 7.14 -39.13
N ARG A 305 -26.47 8.06 -40.07
CA ARG A 305 -25.18 8.11 -40.78
C ARG A 305 -24.00 8.50 -39.88
N HIS A 306 -24.22 9.33 -38.87
CA HIS A 306 -23.18 9.83 -37.96
C HIS A 306 -23.26 9.24 -36.55
N LYS A 307 -23.99 8.14 -36.40
CA LYS A 307 -24.22 7.49 -35.11
C LYS A 307 -22.95 7.17 -34.35
N GLU A 308 -21.92 6.67 -35.04
CA GLU A 308 -20.63 6.36 -34.44
C GLU A 308 -19.96 7.59 -33.83
N GLN A 309 -20.05 8.74 -34.49
CA GLN A 309 -19.45 9.99 -34.01
C GLN A 309 -20.24 10.62 -32.85
N LEU A 310 -21.56 10.44 -32.84
CA LEU A 310 -22.41 10.77 -31.69
C LEU A 310 -22.05 9.90 -30.48
N LEU A 311 -21.80 8.61 -30.69
CA LEU A 311 -21.39 7.69 -29.61
C LEU A 311 -20.02 8.06 -29.04
N ILE A 312 -19.06 8.48 -29.88
CA ILE A 312 -17.75 8.99 -29.42
C ILE A 312 -17.95 10.26 -28.59
N SER A 313 -18.71 11.23 -29.09
CA SER A 313 -18.97 12.50 -28.39
C SER A 313 -19.70 12.27 -27.06
N ALA A 314 -20.67 11.35 -27.04
CA ALA A 314 -21.39 10.96 -25.82
C ALA A 314 -20.47 10.32 -24.78
N ARG A 315 -19.51 9.50 -25.23
CA ARG A 315 -18.51 8.89 -24.36
C ARG A 315 -17.60 9.94 -23.73
N GLU A 316 -17.09 10.88 -24.52
CA GLU A 316 -16.25 11.98 -24.03
C GLU A 316 -16.99 12.85 -23.00
N LEU A 317 -18.27 13.16 -23.27
CA LEU A 317 -19.12 13.95 -22.36
C LEU A 317 -19.52 13.18 -21.08
N ALA A 318 -19.65 11.85 -21.15
CA ALA A 318 -19.92 11.01 -19.99
C ALA A 318 -18.67 10.78 -19.12
N GLU A 319 -17.50 10.62 -19.76
CA GLU A 319 -16.23 10.33 -19.10
C GLU A 319 -15.69 11.54 -18.33
N GLY A 320 -15.96 12.76 -18.78
CA GLY A 320 -15.49 13.97 -18.12
C GLY A 320 -14.00 13.90 -17.80
N CYS A 321 -13.17 13.60 -18.80
CA CYS A 321 -11.70 13.57 -18.74
C CYS A 321 -11.03 12.88 -17.52
N ALA A 322 -11.67 11.94 -16.82
CA ALA A 322 -11.04 11.24 -15.71
C ALA A 322 -10.59 9.84 -16.12
N ILE A 323 -9.30 9.73 -16.48
CA ILE A 323 -8.61 8.45 -16.62
C ILE A 323 -8.45 7.87 -15.21
N ILE A 324 -8.84 6.61 -14.99
CA ILE A 324 -8.58 5.94 -13.70
C ILE A 324 -7.07 5.81 -13.53
N GLU A 325 -6.54 6.53 -12.55
CA GLU A 325 -5.16 6.39 -12.11
C GLU A 325 -5.05 5.16 -11.18
N PRO A 326 -3.94 4.40 -11.24
CA PRO A 326 -3.67 3.37 -10.24
C PRO A 326 -3.73 3.96 -8.83
N LEU A 327 -4.20 3.18 -7.86
CA LEU A 327 -4.30 3.66 -6.48
C LEU A 327 -2.95 4.24 -6.00
N GLU A 328 -2.92 5.55 -5.73
CA GLU A 328 -1.68 6.19 -5.29
C GLU A 328 -1.25 5.68 -3.90
N PRO A 329 0.06 5.44 -3.70
CA PRO A 329 0.56 5.10 -2.38
C PRO A 329 0.46 6.30 -1.42
N ASP A 330 0.07 6.04 -0.17
CA ASP A 330 -0.19 7.09 0.83
C ASP A 330 0.65 6.86 2.09
N PRO A 331 1.43 7.87 2.55
CA PRO A 331 2.18 7.78 3.80
C PRO A 331 1.34 7.40 5.03
N ASP A 332 0.04 7.73 5.06
CA ASP A 332 -0.84 7.45 6.20
C ASP A 332 -1.22 5.96 6.35
N ASP A 333 -0.93 5.15 5.35
CA ASP A 333 -1.04 3.69 5.45
C ASP A 333 0.07 3.10 6.33
N PHE A 334 1.17 3.81 6.52
CA PHE A 334 2.29 3.41 7.36
C PHE A 334 2.07 3.77 8.84
N LEU A 335 2.80 3.07 9.70
CA LEU A 335 2.87 3.38 11.13
C LEU A 335 3.39 4.81 11.34
N ALA A 336 2.96 5.45 12.43
CA ALA A 336 3.23 6.87 12.68
C ALA A 336 4.72 7.25 12.58
N HIS A 337 5.61 6.38 13.05
CA HIS A 337 7.06 6.60 13.01
C HIS A 337 7.70 6.36 11.63
N LEU A 338 7.01 5.64 10.73
CA LEU A 338 7.46 5.36 9.36
C LEU A 338 6.92 6.36 8.33
N ARG A 339 5.87 7.12 8.64
CA ARG A 339 5.26 8.09 7.70
C ARG A 339 6.27 9.11 7.13
N PRO A 340 7.19 9.70 7.93
CA PRO A 340 8.17 10.64 7.38
C PRO A 340 9.06 10.01 6.30
N TYR A 341 9.40 8.72 6.45
CA TYR A 341 10.21 7.96 5.49
C TYR A 341 9.43 7.66 4.23
N ALA A 342 8.17 7.23 4.37
CA ALA A 342 7.27 7.01 3.24
C ALA A 342 7.04 8.30 2.42
N SER A 343 6.77 9.43 3.10
CA SER A 343 6.61 10.74 2.45
C SER A 343 7.85 11.13 1.66
N VAL A 344 9.04 11.05 2.26
CA VAL A 344 10.31 11.39 1.57
C VAL A 344 10.54 10.48 0.38
N TYR A 345 10.28 9.18 0.51
CA TYR A 345 10.44 8.22 -0.57
C TYR A 345 9.49 8.54 -1.73
N PHE A 346 8.20 8.77 -1.47
CA PHE A 346 7.23 9.08 -2.53
C PHE A 346 7.52 10.40 -3.21
N GLU A 347 7.86 11.44 -2.45
CA GLU A 347 8.25 12.75 -3.00
C GLU A 347 9.48 12.64 -3.90
N SER A 348 10.52 11.93 -3.44
CA SER A 348 11.73 11.70 -4.22
C SER A 348 11.43 10.94 -5.52
N LYS A 349 10.54 9.95 -5.49
CA LYS A 349 10.11 9.24 -6.71
C LYS A 349 9.30 10.13 -7.65
N LYS A 350 8.36 10.93 -7.14
CA LYS A 350 7.61 11.91 -7.95
C LYS A 350 8.55 12.89 -8.66
N GLU A 351 9.57 13.38 -7.95
CA GLU A 351 10.59 14.25 -8.54
C GLU A 351 11.44 13.51 -9.59
N GLN A 352 11.96 12.32 -9.26
CA GLN A 352 12.80 11.51 -10.15
C GLN A 352 12.10 11.18 -11.48
N PHE A 353 10.80 10.92 -11.45
CA PHE A 353 10.00 10.58 -12.62
C PHE A 353 9.37 11.81 -13.30
N GLY A 354 9.70 13.03 -12.87
CA GLY A 354 9.24 14.26 -13.53
C GLY A 354 7.76 14.56 -13.34
N TYR A 355 7.11 13.98 -12.34
CA TYR A 355 5.68 14.17 -12.06
C TYR A 355 5.31 15.65 -11.94
N TYR A 356 6.13 16.45 -11.26
CA TYR A 356 5.88 17.89 -11.09
C TYR A 356 5.97 18.67 -12.40
N THR A 357 6.84 18.24 -13.32
CA THR A 357 6.94 18.82 -14.66
C THR A 357 5.68 18.50 -15.46
N ALA A 358 5.23 17.25 -15.43
CA ALA A 358 4.00 16.83 -16.10
C ALA A 358 2.78 17.57 -15.54
N LYS A 359 2.63 17.64 -14.21
CA LYS A 359 1.55 18.37 -13.54
C LYS A 359 1.50 19.85 -13.93
N LYS A 360 2.67 20.49 -14.04
CA LYS A 360 2.77 21.87 -14.51
C LYS A 360 2.35 22.01 -15.98
N GLN A 361 2.71 21.06 -16.84
CA GLN A 361 2.31 21.08 -18.25
C GLN A 361 0.79 20.92 -18.41
N VAL A 362 0.17 19.97 -17.69
CA VAL A 362 -1.29 19.79 -17.71
C VAL A 362 -2.00 21.09 -17.31
N ARG A 363 -1.58 21.71 -16.20
CA ARG A 363 -2.15 22.98 -15.76
C ARG A 363 -2.00 24.09 -16.82
N LEU A 364 -0.86 24.17 -17.49
CA LEU A 364 -0.64 25.16 -18.56
C LEU A 364 -1.53 24.90 -19.78
N HIS A 365 -1.79 23.63 -20.12
CA HIS A 365 -2.75 23.28 -21.17
C HIS A 365 -4.17 23.67 -20.76
N GLU A 366 -4.60 23.38 -19.53
CA GLU A 366 -5.92 23.79 -19.03
C GLU A 366 -6.08 25.32 -19.05
N GLU A 367 -5.06 26.08 -18.65
CA GLU A 367 -5.07 27.54 -18.72
C GLU A 367 -5.18 28.05 -20.18
N PHE A 368 -4.52 27.37 -21.11
CA PHE A 368 -4.58 27.70 -22.53
C PHE A 368 -5.94 27.35 -23.17
N ASP A 369 -6.51 26.19 -22.85
CA ASP A 369 -7.82 25.77 -23.34
C ASP A 369 -8.92 26.70 -22.82
N ASN A 370 -8.85 27.11 -21.55
CA ASN A 370 -9.73 28.12 -20.98
C ASN A 370 -9.60 29.46 -21.71
N TYR A 371 -8.37 29.89 -22.03
CA TYR A 371 -8.14 31.09 -22.81
C TYR A 371 -8.82 31.00 -24.19
N LEU A 372 -8.63 29.90 -24.92
CA LEU A 372 -9.28 29.68 -26.22
C LEU A 372 -10.81 29.67 -26.13
N ALA A 373 -11.38 29.07 -25.09
CA ALA A 373 -12.82 29.03 -24.86
C ALA A 373 -13.42 30.40 -24.55
N THR A 374 -12.64 31.31 -23.94
CA THR A 374 -13.07 32.67 -23.60
C THR A 374 -12.83 33.71 -24.70
N CYS A 375 -12.00 33.39 -25.70
CA CYS A 375 -11.82 34.25 -26.87
C CYS A 375 -13.04 34.15 -27.79
N THR A 376 -14.00 35.05 -27.62
CA THR A 376 -14.94 35.41 -28.69
C THR A 376 -14.13 36.07 -29.80
N TRP A 377 -14.15 35.47 -30.99
CA TRP A 377 -13.62 36.07 -32.20
C TRP A 377 -14.47 37.31 -32.52
N ASP A 378 -13.92 38.51 -32.26
CA ASP A 378 -14.45 39.77 -32.80
C ASP A 378 -14.14 39.89 -34.30
#